data_AF-A0A364RCG5-F1
#
_entry.id   AF-A0A364RCG5-F1
#
_cell.length_a   1.000
_cell.length_b   1.000
_cell.length_c   1.000
_cell.angle_alpha   90.00
_cell.angle_beta   90.00
_cell.angle_gamma   90.00
#
_symmetry.space_group_name_H-M   'P 1'
#
loop_
_entity.id
_entity.type
_entity.pdbx_description
1 polymer ?
#
loop_
_entity_poly.entity_id
_entity_poly.type
_entity_poly.pdbx_seq_one_letter_code
_entity_poly.pdbx_strand_id
1 'polypeptide(L)'
;MEKVSESPLLLKIQEALHDLQEKQKGVQVSIIKEPIEQEDEKTGNTFLVKWLCWNIIDENGNELTEPKLEIVHKDLNEEVILFDLQKFFPEHQVIVDNEIYLEE
;
A
#
# COMPACT_ATOMS: atom_id res chain seq x y z
N MET A 1 -6.76 6.03 19.49
CA MET A 1 -6.44 6.51 18.12
C MET A 1 -4.95 6.29 17.94
N GLU A 2 -4.57 5.17 17.32
CA GLU A 2 -3.19 5.00 16.84
C GLU A 2 -2.86 6.19 15.93
N LYS A 3 -1.68 6.77 16.13
CA LYS A 3 -1.24 7.85 15.26
C LYS A 3 -0.97 7.23 13.90
N VAL A 4 -1.58 7.77 12.85
CA VAL A 4 -1.37 7.30 11.47
C VAL A 4 0.13 7.27 11.10
N SER A 5 0.96 8.08 11.77
CA SER A 5 2.43 8.08 11.64
C SER A 5 3.14 6.81 12.12
N GLU A 6 2.40 5.83 12.65
CA GLU A 6 2.94 4.53 13.11
C GLU A 6 2.48 3.38 12.21
N SER A 7 1.75 3.65 11.12
CA SER A 7 1.40 2.62 10.14
C SER A 7 2.68 2.03 9.53
N PRO A 8 2.94 0.72 9.72
CA PRO A 8 4.15 0.08 9.19
C PRO A 8 4.27 0.23 7.67
N LEU A 9 3.13 0.33 6.97
CA LEU A 9 3.09 0.56 5.52
C LEU A 9 3.67 1.94 5.17
N LEU A 10 3.24 3.00 5.85
CA LEU A 10 3.71 4.36 5.57
C LEU A 10 5.21 4.50 5.85
N LEU A 11 5.70 3.85 6.92
CA LEU A 11 7.14 3.83 7.23
C LEU A 11 7.95 3.14 6.13
N LYS A 12 7.50 1.97 5.65
CA LYS A 12 8.16 1.26 4.54
C LYS A 12 8.18 2.07 3.24
N ILE A 13 7.07 2.74 2.92
CA ILE A 13 6.98 3.62 1.74
C ILE A 13 7.93 4.81 1.91
N GLN A 14 7.97 5.43 3.10
CA GLN A 14 8.86 6.54 3.38
C GLN A 14 10.34 6.15 3.26
N GLU A 15 10.74 4.99 3.76
CA GLU A 15 12.10 4.46 3.60
C GLU A 15 12.44 4.22 2.12
N ALA A 16 11.53 3.59 1.37
CA ALA A 16 11.71 3.36 -0.06
C ALA A 16 11.84 4.67 -0.85
N LEU A 17 11.07 5.70 -0.47
CA LEU A 17 11.19 7.03 -1.04
C LEU A 17 12.52 7.69 -0.62
N HIS A 18 13.01 7.49 0.59
CA HIS A 18 14.28 8.13 0.97
C HIS A 18 15.48 7.56 0.17
N ASP A 19 15.46 6.28 -0.17
CA ASP A 19 16.58 5.60 -0.85
C ASP A 19 16.74 5.99 -2.33
N LEU A 20 15.69 6.47 -2.99
CA LEU A 20 15.68 6.79 -4.42
C LEU A 20 15.82 8.30 -4.66
N GLN A 21 17.05 8.80 -4.54
CA GLN A 21 17.38 10.23 -4.42
C GLN A 21 16.90 11.18 -5.54
N GLU A 22 16.64 10.74 -6.79
CA GLU A 22 16.34 11.70 -7.90
C GLU A 22 15.28 11.28 -8.94
N LYS A 23 14.86 10.01 -9.02
CA LYS A 23 13.91 9.54 -10.06
C LYS A 23 12.48 9.34 -9.58
N GLN A 24 12.28 9.25 -8.28
CA GLN A 24 10.97 9.01 -7.71
C GLN A 24 10.09 10.24 -7.80
N LYS A 25 8.82 10.00 -8.08
CA LYS A 25 7.81 11.05 -8.10
C LYS A 25 6.58 10.66 -7.33
N GLY A 26 6.36 9.37 -7.11
CA GLY A 26 5.15 8.93 -6.46
C GLY A 26 5.19 7.54 -5.86
N VAL A 27 4.06 7.18 -5.29
CA VAL A 27 3.72 5.83 -4.85
C VAL A 27 2.45 5.39 -5.57
N GLN A 28 2.46 4.17 -6.07
CA GLN A 28 1.26 3.48 -6.52
C GLN A 28 0.91 2.42 -5.47
N VAL A 29 -0.39 2.33 -5.16
CA VAL A 29 -0.94 1.34 -4.23
C VAL A 29 -2.17 0.70 -4.86
N SER A 30 -2.10 -0.59 -5.11
CA SER A 30 -3.24 -1.39 -5.55
C SER A 30 -3.81 -2.16 -4.36
N ILE A 31 -5.10 -2.07 -4.10
CA ILE A 31 -5.75 -2.81 -3.00
C ILE A 31 -6.86 -3.72 -3.54
N ILE A 32 -6.97 -4.94 -3.02
CA ILE A 32 -8.09 -5.80 -3.40
C ILE A 32 -9.41 -5.18 -2.92
N LYS A 33 -10.39 -5.15 -3.84
CA LYS A 33 -11.70 -4.56 -3.58
C LYS A 33 -12.43 -5.26 -2.44
N GLU A 34 -12.51 -6.58 -2.52
CA GLU A 34 -13.22 -7.43 -1.56
C GLU A 34 -12.24 -8.06 -0.57
N PRO A 35 -12.56 -8.09 0.73
CA PRO A 35 -11.72 -8.76 1.70
C PRO A 35 -11.69 -10.28 1.47
N ILE A 36 -10.55 -10.90 1.79
CA ILE A 36 -10.32 -12.34 1.73
C ILE A 36 -10.30 -12.89 3.15
N GLU A 37 -10.84 -14.10 3.34
CA GLU A 37 -10.70 -14.85 4.58
C GLU A 37 -9.29 -15.43 4.68
N GLN A 38 -8.61 -15.14 5.79
CA GLN A 38 -7.31 -15.70 6.12
C GLN A 38 -7.41 -16.43 7.45
N GLU A 39 -6.82 -17.62 7.51
CA GLU A 39 -6.71 -18.40 8.74
C GLU A 39 -5.33 -18.17 9.37
N ASP A 40 -5.32 -17.89 10.67
CA ASP A 40 -4.09 -17.92 11.46
C ASP A 40 -3.72 -19.38 11.73
N GLU A 41 -2.69 -19.89 11.07
CA GLU A 41 -2.22 -21.27 11.22
C GLU A 41 -1.90 -21.66 12.67
N LYS A 42 -1.59 -20.71 13.55
CA LYS A 42 -1.26 -20.96 14.96
C LYS A 42 -2.48 -21.05 15.84
N THR A 43 -3.53 -20.29 15.55
CA THR A 43 -4.73 -20.18 16.41
C THR A 43 -5.97 -20.83 15.80
N GLY A 44 -5.97 -21.13 14.50
CA GLY A 44 -7.12 -21.61 13.74
C GLY A 44 -8.23 -20.56 13.59
N ASN A 45 -7.96 -19.31 13.94
CA ASN A 45 -8.94 -18.24 13.83
C ASN A 45 -8.96 -17.71 12.41
N THR A 46 -10.17 -17.57 11.86
CA THR A 46 -10.38 -16.89 10.58
C THR A 46 -10.63 -15.41 10.81
N PHE A 47 -9.97 -14.58 10.01
CA PHE A 47 -10.17 -13.14 10.00
C PHE A 47 -10.19 -12.64 8.56
N LEU A 48 -10.89 -11.52 8.34
CA LEU A 48 -10.99 -10.89 7.03
C LEU A 48 -9.85 -9.88 6.87
N VAL A 49 -9.14 -9.98 5.76
CA VAL A 49 -8.04 -9.10 5.40
C VAL A 49 -8.23 -8.54 4.00
N LYS A 50 -7.49 -7.49 3.68
CA LYS A 50 -7.28 -7.08 2.30
C LYS A 50 -5.82 -7.20 1.95
N TRP A 51 -5.56 -7.63 0.73
CA TRP A 51 -4.22 -7.60 0.16
C TRP A 51 -4.01 -6.24 -0.49
N LEU A 52 -2.81 -5.72 -0.31
CA LEU A 52 -2.36 -4.43 -0.81
C LEU A 52 -1.01 -4.63 -1.46
N CYS A 53 -0.86 -4.19 -2.70
CA CYS A 53 0.41 -4.14 -3.40
C CYS A 53 0.85 -2.69 -3.54
N TRP A 54 2.14 -2.40 -3.39
CA TRP A 54 2.65 -1.04 -3.56
C TRP A 54 4.06 -1.01 -4.16
N ASN A 55 4.35 0.07 -4.87
CA ASN A 55 5.62 0.33 -5.53
C ASN A 55 5.87 1.84 -5.68
N ILE A 56 7.14 2.21 -5.85
CA ILE A 56 7.54 3.58 -6.16
C ILE A 56 7.45 3.77 -7.68
N ILE A 57 6.96 4.92 -8.11
CA ILE A 57 6.76 5.25 -9.52
C ILE A 57 7.50 6.54 -9.93
N ASP A 58 7.82 6.65 -11.22
CA ASP A 58 8.35 7.86 -11.85
C ASP A 58 7.23 8.86 -12.23
N GLU A 59 7.59 10.00 -12.84
CA GLU A 59 6.63 11.05 -13.28
C GLU A 59 5.63 10.60 -14.34
N ASN A 60 5.92 9.51 -15.04
CA ASN A 60 5.05 8.94 -16.07
C ASN A 60 4.21 7.79 -15.53
N GLY A 61 4.33 7.46 -14.24
CA GLY A 61 3.66 6.32 -13.62
C GLY A 61 4.34 4.98 -13.88
N ASN A 62 5.59 4.95 -14.36
CA ASN A 62 6.32 3.69 -14.52
C ASN A 62 6.88 3.22 -13.18
N GLU A 63 6.85 1.91 -12.96
CA GLU A 63 7.39 1.29 -11.76
C GLU A 63 8.92 1.47 -11.68
N LEU A 64 9.40 1.98 -10.55
CA LEU A 64 10.82 2.12 -10.22
C LEU A 64 11.32 1.03 -9.26
N THR A 65 10.39 0.39 -8.54
CA THR A 65 10.68 -0.69 -7.60
C THR A 65 9.78 -1.88 -7.89
N GLU A 66 10.27 -3.07 -7.57
CA GLU A 66 9.41 -4.26 -7.56
C GLU A 66 8.21 -4.05 -6.62
N PRO A 67 7.00 -4.47 -7.03
CA PRO A 67 5.81 -4.39 -6.19
C PRO A 67 5.96 -5.22 -4.90
N LYS A 68 5.50 -4.65 -3.79
CA LYS A 68 5.54 -5.26 -2.47
C LYS A 68 4.13 -5.56 -1.99
N LEU A 69 3.88 -6.83 -1.68
CA LEU A 69 2.61 -7.31 -1.13
C LEU A 69 2.57 -7.15 0.40
N GLU A 70 1.48 -6.61 0.89
CA GLU A 70 1.18 -6.41 2.31
C GLU A 70 -0.25 -6.85 2.60
N ILE A 71 -0.48 -7.31 3.82
CA ILE A 71 -1.81 -7.69 4.31
C ILE A 71 -2.28 -6.61 5.28
N VAL A 72 -3.45 -6.04 5.00
CA VAL A 72 -4.05 -4.96 5.78
C VAL A 72 -5.43 -5.35 6.31
N HIS A 73 -5.94 -4.58 7.26
CA HIS A 73 -7.26 -4.81 7.83
C HIS A 73 -8.37 -4.63 6.78
N LYS A 74 -9.44 -5.43 6.85
CA LYS A 74 -10.55 -5.42 5.87
C LYS A 74 -11.21 -4.06 5.63
N ASP A 75 -11.20 -3.19 6.63
CA ASP A 75 -11.89 -1.90 6.61
C ASP A 75 -11.11 -0.82 5.84
N LEU A 76 -9.86 -1.12 5.45
CA LEU A 76 -9.09 -0.24 4.58
C LEU A 76 -9.74 -0.20 3.19
N ASN A 77 -9.98 1.00 2.68
CA ASN A 77 -10.49 1.21 1.33
C ASN A 77 -9.64 2.23 0.59
N GLU A 78 -9.82 2.31 -0.71
CA GLU A 78 -9.08 3.19 -1.61
C GLU A 78 -9.11 4.65 -1.15
N GLU A 79 -10.27 5.17 -0.75
CA GLU A 79 -10.43 6.56 -0.33
C GLU A 79 -9.61 6.88 0.93
N VAL A 80 -9.62 6.00 1.92
CA VAL A 80 -8.87 6.16 3.17
C VAL A 80 -7.37 6.08 2.89
N ILE A 81 -6.93 5.12 2.08
CA ILE A 81 -5.52 4.96 1.70
C ILE A 81 -5.03 6.18 0.93
N LEU A 82 -5.78 6.62 -0.07
CA LEU A 82 -5.47 7.80 -0.86
C LEU A 82 -5.35 9.03 0.02
N PHE A 83 -6.32 9.25 0.91
CA PHE A 83 -6.31 10.37 1.85
C PHE A 83 -5.07 10.35 2.76
N ASP A 84 -4.76 9.20 3.36
CA ASP A 84 -3.61 9.07 4.26
C ASP A 84 -2.30 9.25 3.48
N LEU A 85 -2.13 8.61 2.32
CA LEU A 85 -0.91 8.75 1.51
C LEU A 85 -0.70 10.19 1.04
N GLN A 86 -1.73 10.88 0.56
CA GLN A 86 -1.62 12.29 0.15
C GLN A 86 -1.27 13.21 1.32
N LYS A 87 -1.79 12.90 2.52
CA LYS A 87 -1.47 13.66 3.73
C LYS A 87 -0.03 13.46 4.18
N PHE A 88 0.51 12.25 4.03
CA PHE A 88 1.87 11.91 4.44
C PHE A 88 2.93 12.25 3.40
N PHE A 89 2.56 12.19 2.11
CA PHE A 89 3.45 12.44 0.98
C PHE A 89 2.88 13.55 0.06
N PRO A 90 2.66 14.77 0.57
CA PRO A 90 1.96 15.83 -0.18
C PRO A 90 2.73 16.32 -1.42
N GLU A 91 4.03 16.08 -1.48
CA GLU A 91 4.89 16.46 -2.62
C GLU A 91 5.05 15.34 -3.64
N HIS A 92 4.44 14.17 -3.39
CA HIS A 92 4.54 13.00 -4.25
C HIS A 92 3.22 12.74 -4.95
N GLN A 93 3.29 12.24 -6.18
CA GLN A 93 2.16 11.66 -6.87
C GLN A 93 1.68 10.43 -6.09
N VAL A 94 0.38 10.32 -5.87
CA VAL A 94 -0.23 9.16 -5.23
C VAL A 94 -1.26 8.60 -6.20
N ILE A 95 -1.08 7.33 -6.56
CA ILE A 95 -2.04 6.55 -7.34
C ILE A 95 -2.55 5.46 -6.41
N VAL A 96 -3.87 5.37 -6.26
CA VAL A 96 -4.49 4.23 -5.60
C VAL A 96 -5.51 3.63 -6.56
N ASP A 97 -5.44 2.32 -6.74
CA ASP A 97 -6.33 1.58 -7.63
C ASP A 97 -6.74 0.23 -7.02
N ASN A 98 -7.53 -0.55 -7.76
CA ASN A 98 -7.99 -1.87 -7.33
C ASN A 98 -7.42 -3.01 -8.20
N GLU A 99 -6.31 -2.76 -8.91
CA GLU A 99 -5.75 -3.69 -9.91
C GLU A 99 -4.65 -4.57 -9.30
N ILE A 100 -5.01 -5.45 -8.36
CA ILE A 100 -4.11 -6.53 -7.96
C ILE A 100 -4.26 -7.69 -8.95
N TYR A 101 -3.27 -7.87 -9.82
CA TYR A 101 -3.13 -9.07 -10.64
C TYR A 101 -2.39 -10.14 -9.83
N LEU A 102 -3.14 -11.13 -9.32
CA LEU A 102 -2.55 -12.36 -8.81
C LEU A 102 -2.33 -13.27 -10.01
N GLU A 103 -1.05 -13.53 -10.36
CA GLU A 103 -0.75 -14.59 -11.33
C GLU A 103 -1.27 -15.92 -10.76
N GLU A 104 -2.14 -16.59 -11.54
CA GLU A 104 -2.70 -17.92 -11.23
C GLU A 104 -1.67 -19.05 -11.33
#